data_AF-A0A931WF51-F1
#
_entry.id   AF-A0A931WF51-F1
#
_cell.length_a   1.000
_cell.length_b   1.000
_cell.length_c   1.000
_cell.angle_alpha   90.00
_cell.angle_beta   90.00
_cell.angle_gamma   90.00
#
_symmetry.space_group_name_H-M   'P 1'
#
loop_
_entity.id
_entity.type
_entity.pdbx_description
1 polymer ?
#
loop_
_entity_poly.entity_id
_entity_poly.type
_entity_poly.pdbx_seq_one_letter_code
_entity_poly.pdbx_strand_id
1 'polypeptide(L)' 'MESTLNKLQQNNYKLTVELGREELDKYVKDAENQIVQEVQVDGFRKGKASKDAVRKKVGNQYIL' A
#
# COMPACT_ATOMS: atom_id res chain seq x y z
N MET A 1 11.64 -8.81 6.67
CA MET A 1 12.23 -7.46 6.52
C MET A 1 13.73 -7.47 6.77
N GLU A 2 14.52 -7.19 5.73
CA GLU A 2 15.96 -6.93 5.83
C GLU A 2 16.22 -5.49 5.34
N SER A 3 17.09 -4.75 6.04
CA SER A 3 17.41 -3.36 5.70
C SER A 3 18.92 -3.14 5.71
N THR A 4 19.44 -2.58 4.63
CA THR A 4 20.87 -2.28 4.49
C THR A 4 21.06 -0.77 4.35
N LEU A 5 21.86 -0.18 5.25
CA LEU A 5 22.16 1.25 5.27
C LEU A 5 23.56 1.51 4.71
N ASN A 6 23.66 2.14 3.54
CA ASN A 6 24.93 2.55 2.94
C ASN A 6 25.13 4.06 3.11
N LYS A 7 26.23 4.46 3.78
CA LYS A 7 26.62 5.87 3.96
C LYS A 7 27.26 6.41 2.68
N LEU A 8 26.63 7.40 2.05
CA LEU A 8 27.25 8.21 0.99
C LEU A 8 27.74 9.53 1.64
N GLN A 9 28.81 10.13 1.12
CA GLN A 9 29.51 11.23 1.81
C GLN A 9 28.61 12.42 2.18
N GLN A 10 28.94 13.05 3.34
CA GLN A 10 28.24 14.14 4.04
C GLN A 10 26.69 14.10 3.97
N ASN A 11 26.08 13.55 5.03
CA ASN A 11 24.64 13.55 5.33
C ASN A 11 23.68 12.80 4.40
N ASN A 12 24.15 12.15 3.32
CA ASN A 12 23.27 11.33 2.47
C ASN A 12 23.36 9.84 2.82
N TYR A 13 22.20 9.22 3.09
CA TYR A 13 22.09 7.80 3.41
C TYR A 13 21.24 7.12 2.35
N LYS A 14 21.72 6.00 1.80
CA LYS A 14 20.91 5.13 0.96
C LYS A 14 20.40 3.98 1.81
N LEU A 15 19.09 3.97 2.06
CA LEU A 15 18.39 2.85 2.69
C LEU A 15 17.82 1.97 1.59
N THR A 16 18.23 0.70 1.57
CA THR A 16 17.61 -0.32 0.70
C THR A 16 16.84 -1.27 1.61
N VAL A 17 15.55 -1.44 1.35
CA VAL A 17 14.66 -2.33 2.10
C VAL A 17 14.23 -3.43 1.16
N GLU A 18 14.46 -4.67 1.57
CA GLU A 18 14.01 -5.85 0.82
C GLU A 18 12.80 -6.44 1.55
N LEU A 19 11.69 -6.53 0.82
CA LEU A 19 10.43 -7.08 1.32
C LEU A 19 10.06 -8.31 0.48
N GLY A 20 9.73 -9.40 1.17
CA GLY A 20 9.21 -10.59 0.52
C GLY A 20 7.87 -10.30 -0.16
N ARG A 21 7.60 -10.97 -1.28
CA ARG A 21 6.36 -10.78 -2.06
C ARG A 21 5.11 -11.10 -1.22
N GLU A 22 5.18 -12.09 -0.34
CA GLU A 22 4.06 -12.49 0.53
C GLU A 22 3.77 -11.46 1.62
N GLU A 23 4.81 -10.87 2.20
CA GLU A 23 4.66 -9.76 3.15
C GLU A 23 4.03 -8.55 2.46
N LEU A 24 4.50 -8.20 1.25
CA LEU A 24 3.96 -7.10 0.47
C LEU A 24 2.45 -7.26 0.20
N ASP A 25 2.03 -8.45 -0.25
CA ASP A 25 0.63 -8.73 -0.57
C ASP A 25 -0.28 -8.58 0.67
N LYS A 26 0.21 -8.97 1.84
CA LYS A 26 -0.51 -8.76 3.11
C LYS A 26 -0.70 -7.27 3.40
N TYR A 27 0.35 -6.46 3.32
CA TYR A 27 0.26 -5.02 3.59
C TYR A 27 -0.63 -4.31 2.57
N VAL A 28 -0.57 -4.72 1.29
CA VAL A 28 -1.46 -4.22 0.25
C VAL A 28 -2.92 -4.53 0.58
N LYS A 29 -3.22 -5.76 1.01
CA LYS A 29 -4.58 -6.15 1.42
C LYS A 29 -5.10 -5.36 2.62
N ASP A 30 -4.26 -5.11 3.62
CA ASP A 30 -4.61 -4.29 4.77
C ASP A 30 -4.89 -2.83 4.37
N ALA A 31 -4.03 -2.24 3.54
CA ALA A 31 -4.23 -0.89 3.01
C ALA A 31 -5.54 -0.78 2.20
N GLU A 32 -5.83 -1.77 1.33
CA GLU A 32 -7.11 -1.84 0.61
C GLU A 32 -8.31 -1.85 1.56
N ASN A 33 -8.25 -2.61 2.65
CA ASN A 33 -9.35 -2.69 3.61
C ASN A 33 -9.55 -1.37 4.37
N GLN A 34 -8.46 -0.69 4.75
CA GLN A 34 -8.55 0.64 5.37
C GLN A 34 -9.18 1.66 4.41
N ILE A 35 -8.71 1.68 3.17
CA ILE A 35 -9.26 2.57 2.13
C ILE A 35 -10.75 2.30 1.88
N VAL A 36 -11.18 1.02 1.87
CA VAL A 36 -12.60 0.64 1.72
C VAL A 36 -13.47 1.17 2.87
N GLN A 37 -12.92 1.26 4.08
CA GLN A 37 -13.64 1.78 5.24
C GLN A 37 -13.77 3.31 5.21
N GLU A 38 -12.77 4.00 4.66
CA GLU A 38 -12.77 5.47 4.60
C GLU A 38 -13.50 6.02 3.36
N VAL A 39 -13.33 5.38 2.21
CA VAL A 39 -13.85 5.84 0.93
C VAL A 39 -15.29 5.38 0.70
N GLN A 40 -16.15 6.33 0.32
CA GLN A 40 -17.50 6.02 -0.14
C GLN A 40 -17.45 5.68 -1.64
N VAL A 41 -17.68 4.41 -1.97
CA VAL A 41 -17.78 3.93 -3.36
C VAL A 41 -19.24 3.95 -3.80
N ASP A 42 -19.53 4.59 -4.93
CA ASP A 42 -20.89 4.69 -5.46
C ASP A 42 -21.47 3.30 -5.75
N GLY A 43 -22.71 3.07 -5.32
CA GLY A 43 -23.37 1.77 -5.43
C GLY A 43 -23.02 0.76 -4.33
N PHE A 44 -22.09 1.08 -3.42
CA PHE A 44 -21.75 0.22 -2.28
C PHE A 44 -21.97 0.93 -0.95
N ARG A 45 -22.41 0.16 0.06
CA ARG A 45 -22.45 0.66 1.44
C ARG A 45 -21.01 0.82 1.95
N LYS A 46 -20.74 1.91 2.67
CA LYS A 46 -19.42 2.22 3.27
C LYS A 46 -18.82 0.97 3.95
N GLY A 47 -17.57 0.65 3.65
CA GLY A 47 -16.88 -0.52 4.20
C GLY A 47 -17.19 -1.86 3.51
N LYS A 48 -18.09 -1.92 2.51
CA LYS A 48 -18.47 -3.16 1.80
C LYS A 48 -18.24 -3.10 0.29
N ALA A 49 -17.40 -2.18 -0.17
CA ALA A 49 -17.03 -2.10 -1.57
C ALA A 49 -16.12 -3.27 -1.98
N SER A 50 -16.35 -3.85 -3.15
CA SER A 50 -15.44 -4.87 -3.70
C SER A 50 -14.08 -4.25 -4.05
N LYS A 51 -13.01 -5.05 -3.92
CA LYS A 51 -11.62 -4.61 -4.20
C LYS A 51 -11.46 -3.99 -5.59
N ASP A 52 -12.10 -4.57 -6.59
CA ASP A 52 -12.07 -4.05 -7.98
C ASP A 52 -12.68 -2.64 -8.10
N ALA A 53 -13.78 -2.39 -7.37
CA ALA A 53 -14.45 -1.10 -7.38
C ALA A 53 -13.61 -0.03 -6.65
N VAL A 54 -12.91 -0.41 -5.57
CA VAL A 54 -12.00 0.48 -4.85
C VAL A 54 -10.78 0.81 -5.70
N ARG A 55 -10.17 -0.19 -6.35
CA ARG A 55 -9.06 0.03 -7.28
C ARG A 55 -9.45 0.92 -8.46
N LYS A 56 -10.67 0.78 -8.99
CA LYS A 56 -11.18 1.67 -10.06
C LYS A 56 -11.41 3.10 -9.60
N LYS A 57 -11.84 3.30 -8.35
CA LYS A 57 -12.16 4.65 -7.83
C LYS A 57 -10.95 5.41 -7.30
N VAL A 58 -10.05 4.72 -6.60
CA VAL A 58 -8.86 5.32 -5.96
C VAL A 58 -7.63 5.21 -6.88
N GLY A 59 -7.62 4.25 -7.81
CA GLY A 59 -6.51 4.00 -8.72
C GLY A 59 -5.40 3.17 -8.07
N ASN A 60 -4.71 2.34 -8.87
CA ASN A 60 -3.58 1.52 -8.37
C ASN A 60 -2.46 2.36 -7.71
N GLN A 61 -2.34 3.62 -8.10
CA GLN A 61 -1.33 4.58 -7.64
C GLN A 61 -1.48 5.00 -6.16
N TYR A 62 -2.62 4.72 -5.52
CA TYR A 62 -2.82 4.93 -4.09
C TYR A 62 -2.63 3.67 -3.25
N ILE A 63 -2.45 2.51 -3.90
CA ILE A 63 -2.31 1.21 -3.26
C ILE A 63 -0.89 0.65 -3.44
N LEU A 64 -0.22 1.02 -4.53
CA LEU A 64 1.12 0.58 -4.90
C LEU A 64 1.99 1.73 -5.43
#